data_AF-A0A6C0DD63-F1
#
_entry.id   AF-A0A6C0DD63-F1
#
_cell.length_a   1.000
_cell.length_b   1.000
_cell.length_c   1.000
_cell.angle_alpha   90.00
_cell.angle_beta   90.00
_cell.angle_gamma   90.00
#
_symmetry.space_group_name_H-M   'P 1'
#
loop_
_entity.id
_entity.type
_entity.pdbx_description
1 polymer ?
#
loop_
_entity_poly.entity_id
_entity_poly.type
_entity_poly.pdbx_seq_one_letter_code
_entity_poly.pdbx_strand_id
1 'polypeptide(L)'
;MNNCNGCKKDKFLELFCEKNKKFKTCIDCRIQSRNWRKQNIKTVSLYNKFCNENKLNDTEKIYIYSRKYNSNDEWLKFESQLEAANKLGVFAANVNKVINGSLKSTGGYEFKKETEIYKAKESNWEEIKKENNIENKCKGLPSNHRILHETHNGVTGKKCCKCKSWQPLTEYNLLKSHWDNLRNDCKKCLINWRKENRKKINDNFLIYEKNRKKIDPQFKLLKSLRCRLNCAIKRQKSYKNNKTTELLGCSISFLKNFLETKFKEGMTWENHGEWHIDHIKPCASFNLLHEEEQKKCFHYTNLQPLWANENLSKGCKYTDNENIIIKV
;
A
#
# COMPACT_ATOMS: atom_id res chain seq x y z
N MET A 1 11.28 -9.73 -31.67
CA MET A 1 10.20 -8.73 -31.40
C MET A 1 10.26 -8.34 -29.93
N ASN A 2 9.86 -7.13 -29.55
CA ASN A 2 9.78 -6.65 -28.17
C ASN A 2 8.38 -6.14 -27.84
N ASN A 3 7.93 -6.33 -26.59
CA ASN A 3 6.65 -5.80 -26.12
C ASN A 3 6.77 -4.30 -25.80
N CYS A 4 5.91 -3.49 -26.41
CA CYS A 4 5.89 -2.04 -26.18
C CYS A 4 5.18 -1.67 -24.88
N ASN A 5 5.85 -0.92 -23.99
CA ASN A 5 5.22 -0.49 -22.73
C ASN A 5 4.00 0.43 -22.91
N GLY A 6 3.90 1.13 -24.05
CA GLY A 6 2.79 2.04 -24.37
C GLY A 6 1.55 1.30 -24.85
N CYS A 7 1.64 0.60 -25.98
CA CYS A 7 0.49 -0.09 -26.58
C CYS A 7 0.32 -1.56 -26.16
N LYS A 8 1.25 -2.12 -25.38
CA LYS A 8 1.28 -3.53 -24.91
C LYS A 8 1.29 -4.58 -26.03
N LYS A 9 1.66 -4.18 -27.25
CA LYS A 9 1.79 -5.06 -28.43
C LYS A 9 3.26 -5.39 -28.71
N ASP A 10 3.49 -6.56 -29.28
CA ASP A 10 4.81 -6.95 -29.78
C ASP A 10 5.13 -6.21 -31.07
N LYS A 11 6.34 -5.67 -31.14
CA LYS A 11 6.80 -4.78 -32.21
C LYS A 11 8.24 -5.15 -32.62
N PHE A 12 8.62 -4.81 -33.85
CA PHE A 12 9.99 -4.98 -34.33
C PHE A 12 10.98 -4.15 -33.49
N LEU A 13 12.19 -4.69 -33.30
CA LEU A 13 13.23 -4.08 -32.45
C LEU A 13 13.64 -2.67 -32.94
N GLU A 14 13.66 -2.47 -34.25
CA GLU A 14 13.99 -1.19 -34.90
C GLU A 14 13.08 -0.05 -34.43
N LEU A 15 11.80 -0.34 -34.15
CA LEU A 15 10.83 0.65 -33.69
C LEU A 15 11.13 1.19 -32.28
N PHE A 16 12.06 0.57 -31.54
CA PHE A 16 12.50 0.99 -30.21
C PHE A 16 13.81 1.78 -30.22
N CYS A 17 14.42 1.99 -31.39
CA CYS A 17 15.68 2.70 -31.53
C CYS A 17 15.47 4.06 -32.21
N GLU A 18 16.10 5.12 -31.70
CA GLU A 18 16.19 6.42 -32.39
C GLU A 18 17.53 7.06 -32.00
N LYS A 19 18.36 7.45 -32.99
CA LYS A 19 19.65 8.15 -32.79
C LYS A 19 20.51 7.52 -31.68
N ASN A 20 20.78 6.22 -31.80
CA ASN A 20 21.58 5.39 -30.86
C ASN A 20 20.98 5.18 -29.45
N LYS A 21 19.74 5.63 -29.18
CA LYS A 21 19.05 5.38 -27.91
C LYS A 21 18.01 4.27 -28.06
N LYS A 22 18.03 3.32 -27.12
CA LYS A 22 17.00 2.27 -26.97
C LYS A 22 15.90 2.75 -26.03
N PHE A 23 14.65 2.64 -26.45
CA PHE A 23 13.47 3.05 -25.69
C PHE A 23 12.66 1.84 -25.24
N LYS A 24 11.83 2.00 -24.20
CA LYS A 24 10.87 0.98 -23.75
C LYS A 24 9.53 1.02 -24.50
N THR A 25 9.35 2.00 -25.40
CA THR A 25 8.12 2.24 -26.16
C THR A 25 8.44 2.39 -27.64
N CYS A 26 7.62 1.81 -28.51
CA CYS A 26 7.78 1.90 -29.96
C CYS A 26 7.60 3.35 -30.46
N ILE A 27 8.14 3.63 -31.65
CA ILE A 27 8.13 4.95 -32.27
C ILE A 27 6.72 5.52 -32.44
N ASP A 28 5.75 4.70 -32.84
CA ASP A 28 4.33 5.11 -32.98
C ASP A 28 3.78 5.71 -31.67
N CYS A 29 3.99 5.02 -30.54
CA CYS A 29 3.55 5.50 -29.24
C CYS A 29 4.27 6.79 -28.82
N ARG A 30 5.56 6.92 -29.16
CA ARG A 30 6.33 8.13 -28.88
C ARG A 30 5.83 9.32 -29.70
N ILE A 31 5.51 9.11 -30.98
CA ILE A 31 4.92 10.13 -31.85
C ILE A 31 3.55 10.55 -31.32
N GLN A 32 2.67 9.60 -30.99
CA GLN A 32 1.37 9.90 -30.39
C GLN A 32 1.50 10.74 -29.10
N SER A 33 2.43 10.37 -28.22
CA SER A 33 2.70 11.14 -26.99
C SER A 33 3.22 12.56 -27.30
N ARG A 34 4.12 12.72 -28.28
CA ARG A 34 4.62 14.03 -28.73
C ARG A 34 3.47 14.89 -29.29
N ASN A 35 2.60 14.31 -30.12
CA ASN A 35 1.45 15.01 -30.69
C ASN A 35 0.46 15.45 -29.61
N TRP A 36 0.14 14.57 -28.65
CA TRP A 36 -0.70 14.92 -27.52
C TRP A 36 -0.11 16.07 -26.70
N ARG A 37 1.19 16.06 -26.41
CA ARG A 37 1.86 17.16 -25.68
C ARG A 37 1.81 18.47 -26.44
N LYS A 38 2.00 18.45 -27.76
CA LYS A 38 1.88 19.65 -28.60
C LYS A 38 0.48 20.25 -28.54
N GLN A 39 -0.55 19.41 -28.64
CA GLN A 39 -1.95 19.85 -28.54
C GLN A 39 -2.33 20.38 -27.16
N ASN A 40 -1.68 19.89 -26.09
CA ASN A 40 -1.99 20.24 -24.70
C ASN A 40 -0.90 21.10 -24.05
N ILE A 41 -0.08 21.82 -24.83
CA ILE A 41 1.13 22.50 -24.32
C ILE A 41 0.82 23.51 -23.21
N LYS A 42 -0.24 24.30 -23.35
CA LYS A 42 -0.67 25.29 -22.35
C LYS A 42 -1.08 24.62 -21.04
N THR A 43 -1.93 23.59 -21.12
CA THR A 43 -2.36 22.79 -19.96
C THR A 43 -1.20 22.10 -19.26
N VAL A 44 -0.26 21.52 -20.02
CA VAL A 44 0.94 20.88 -19.47
C VAL A 44 1.83 21.90 -18.75
N SER A 45 2.00 23.10 -19.33
CA SER A 45 2.75 24.19 -18.70
C SER A 45 2.12 24.61 -17.37
N LEU A 46 0.80 24.83 -17.35
CA LEU A 46 0.05 25.17 -16.13
C LEU A 46 0.18 24.09 -15.07
N TYR A 47 0.04 22.81 -15.45
CA TYR A 47 0.18 21.68 -14.53
C TYR A 47 1.60 21.58 -13.94
N ASN A 48 2.63 21.80 -14.77
CA ASN A 48 4.01 21.79 -14.32
C ASN A 48 4.28 22.94 -13.36
N LYS A 49 3.76 24.14 -13.63
CA LYS A 49 3.85 25.30 -12.72
C LYS A 49 3.22 24.97 -11.37
N PHE A 50 1.98 24.49 -11.38
CA PHE A 50 1.26 24.04 -10.19
C PHE A 50 2.03 22.97 -9.39
N CYS A 51 2.55 21.93 -10.05
CA CYS A 51 3.30 20.87 -9.39
C CYS A 51 4.62 21.38 -8.79
N ASN A 52 5.31 22.28 -9.49
CA ASN A 52 6.57 22.84 -9.00
C ASN A 52 6.34 23.77 -7.81
N GLU A 53 5.28 24.58 -7.82
CA GLU A 53 4.89 25.42 -6.68
C GLU A 53 4.61 24.57 -5.44
N ASN A 54 3.84 23.49 -5.57
CA ASN A 54 3.56 22.59 -4.44
C ASN A 54 4.80 21.86 -3.91
N LYS A 55 5.77 21.53 -4.78
CA LYS A 55 7.03 20.91 -4.35
C LYS A 55 7.90 21.84 -3.52
N LEU A 56 7.79 23.15 -3.74
CA LEU A 56 8.52 24.16 -2.98
C LEU A 56 7.87 24.40 -1.62
N ASN A 57 6.64 23.92 -1.39
CA ASN A 57 5.99 24.06 -0.10
C ASN A 57 6.84 23.43 1.01
N ASP A 58 7.00 24.16 2.11
CA ASP A 58 7.82 23.80 3.27
C ASP A 58 9.34 23.70 2.98
N THR A 59 9.80 24.26 1.86
CA THR A 59 11.25 24.40 1.58
C THR A 59 11.78 25.76 2.00
N GLU A 60 13.07 25.84 2.30
CA GLU A 60 13.75 27.11 2.60
C GLU A 60 13.86 27.97 1.33
N LYS A 61 13.34 29.20 1.39
CA LYS A 61 13.45 30.21 0.33
C LYS A 61 14.03 31.50 0.92
N ILE A 62 14.95 32.11 0.18
CA ILE A 62 15.55 33.39 0.53
C ILE A 62 14.64 34.51 0.04
N TYR A 63 14.27 35.42 0.93
CA TYR A 63 13.54 36.64 0.63
C TYR A 63 14.44 37.87 0.78
N ILE A 64 14.11 38.91 0.01
CA ILE A 64 14.78 40.20 0.10
C ILE A 64 13.86 41.15 0.85
N TYR A 65 14.43 41.89 1.78
CA TYR A 65 13.74 42.89 2.56
C TYR A 65 14.34 44.26 2.27
N SER A 66 13.51 45.28 2.13
CA SER A 66 13.97 46.68 2.02
C SER A 66 13.23 47.61 2.98
N ARG A 67 13.88 48.70 3.36
CA ARG A 67 13.26 49.86 4.01
C ARG A 67 14.04 51.13 3.68
N LYS A 68 13.49 52.30 3.96
CA LYS A 68 14.23 53.56 3.74
C LYS A 68 15.45 53.62 4.65
N TYR A 69 16.56 54.08 4.09
CA TYR A 69 17.83 54.20 4.79
C TYR A 69 17.70 55.16 5.98
N ASN A 70 18.20 54.75 7.15
CA ASN A 70 18.10 55.49 8.41
C ASN A 70 16.66 55.84 8.85
N SER A 71 15.65 55.09 8.38
CA SER A 71 14.28 55.19 8.86
C SER A 71 13.95 54.06 9.83
N ASN A 72 12.96 54.30 10.69
CA ASN A 72 12.33 53.25 11.51
C ASN A 72 11.13 52.61 10.77
N ASP A 73 11.07 52.71 9.45
CA ASP A 73 10.01 52.12 8.65
C ASP A 73 10.08 50.58 8.71
N GLU A 74 8.93 49.93 8.57
CA GLU A 74 8.84 48.47 8.49
C GLU A 74 9.55 47.92 7.25
N TRP A 75 10.10 46.70 7.38
CA TRP A 75 10.76 46.02 6.28
C TRP A 75 9.74 45.47 5.27
N LEU A 76 9.78 45.97 4.04
CA LEU A 76 9.00 45.46 2.93
C LEU A 76 9.64 44.19 2.35
N LYS A 77 8.84 43.14 2.18
CA LYS A 77 9.27 41.82 1.69
C LYS A 77 9.13 41.69 0.17
N PHE A 78 10.12 41.09 -0.47
CA PHE A 78 10.18 40.80 -1.90
C PHE A 78 10.66 39.37 -2.15
N GLU A 79 10.15 38.71 -3.19
CA GLU A 79 10.52 37.34 -3.53
C GLU A 79 11.93 37.21 -4.13
N SER A 80 12.48 38.29 -4.67
CA SER A 80 13.82 38.31 -5.25
C SER A 80 14.42 39.71 -5.29
N GLN A 81 15.74 39.78 -5.48
CA GLN A 81 16.44 41.06 -5.68
C GLN A 81 15.93 41.80 -6.92
N LEU A 82 15.55 41.05 -7.97
CA LEU A 82 15.01 41.63 -9.20
C LEU A 82 13.62 42.23 -8.99
N GLU A 83 12.76 41.56 -8.22
CA GLU A 83 11.44 42.11 -7.87
C GLU A 83 11.58 43.39 -7.05
N ALA A 84 12.45 43.38 -6.03
CA ALA A 84 12.72 44.56 -5.22
C ALA A 84 13.24 45.72 -6.07
N ALA A 85 14.20 45.43 -6.97
CA ALA A 85 14.75 46.39 -7.92
C ALA A 85 13.68 47.03 -8.80
N ASN A 86 12.82 46.20 -9.41
CA ASN A 86 11.76 46.68 -10.30
C ASN A 86 10.72 47.52 -9.57
N LYS A 87 10.27 47.10 -8.37
CA LYS A 87 9.25 47.83 -7.60
C LYS A 87 9.76 49.15 -7.04
N LEU A 88 11.04 49.23 -6.67
CA LEU A 88 11.66 50.41 -6.07
C LEU A 88 12.36 51.31 -7.10
N GLY A 89 12.39 50.92 -8.38
CA GLY A 89 13.04 51.68 -9.44
C GLY A 89 14.56 51.75 -9.31
N VAL A 90 15.20 50.73 -8.73
CA VAL A 90 16.66 50.67 -8.52
C VAL A 90 17.27 49.52 -9.32
N PHE A 91 18.59 49.55 -9.53
CA PHE A 91 19.27 48.46 -10.23
C PHE A 91 19.51 47.25 -9.31
N ALA A 92 19.14 46.04 -9.76
CA ALA A 92 19.35 44.80 -9.01
C ALA A 92 20.82 44.56 -8.63
N ALA A 93 21.76 44.99 -9.47
CA ALA A 93 23.19 44.92 -9.16
C ALA A 93 23.56 45.75 -7.92
N ASN A 94 22.92 46.91 -7.73
CA ASN A 94 23.15 47.76 -6.57
C ASN A 94 22.47 47.20 -5.32
N VAL A 95 21.29 46.57 -5.46
CA VAL A 95 20.63 45.83 -4.36
C VAL A 95 21.57 44.75 -3.82
N ASN A 96 22.20 43.97 -4.70
CA ASN A 96 23.18 42.96 -4.29
C ASN A 96 24.41 43.56 -3.59
N LYS A 97 24.92 44.69 -4.07
CA LYS A 97 26.04 45.41 -3.42
C LYS A 97 25.65 45.90 -2.02
N VAL A 98 24.41 46.32 -1.80
CA VAL A 98 23.92 46.70 -0.47
C VAL A 98 23.83 45.49 0.46
N ILE A 99 23.21 44.40 -0.01
CA ILE A 99 23.09 43.15 0.76
C ILE A 99 24.46 42.60 1.18
N ASN A 100 25.47 42.72 0.32
CA ASN A 100 26.84 42.25 0.60
C ASN A 100 27.71 43.28 1.33
N GLY A 101 27.16 44.44 1.72
CA GLY A 101 27.87 45.49 2.47
C GLY A 101 28.84 46.36 1.66
N SER A 102 28.94 46.17 0.34
CA SER A 102 29.76 47.01 -0.54
C SER A 102 29.17 48.40 -0.79
N LEU A 103 27.86 48.57 -0.59
CA LEU A 103 27.16 49.85 -0.58
C LEU A 103 26.31 49.95 0.69
N LYS A 104 26.15 51.17 1.24
CA LYS A 104 25.28 51.37 2.41
C LYS A 104 23.80 51.41 2.05
N SER A 105 23.47 52.00 0.90
CA SER A 105 22.10 52.13 0.40
C SER A 105 22.08 52.30 -1.12
N THR A 106 20.95 52.03 -1.76
CA THR A 106 20.72 52.41 -3.17
C THR A 106 19.31 52.96 -3.34
N GLY A 107 19.17 54.08 -4.07
CA GLY A 107 17.89 54.77 -4.26
C GLY A 107 17.23 55.24 -2.95
N GLY A 108 18.01 55.44 -1.88
CA GLY A 108 17.49 55.80 -0.55
C GLY A 108 17.00 54.62 0.30
N TYR A 109 17.20 53.38 -0.16
CA TYR A 109 16.80 52.16 0.56
C TYR A 109 17.99 51.33 1.02
N GLU A 110 17.86 50.70 2.17
CA GLU A 110 18.72 49.61 2.61
C GLU A 110 18.06 48.25 2.40
N PHE A 111 18.87 47.20 2.29
CA PHE A 111 18.43 45.86 1.91
C PHE A 111 19.07 44.80 2.78
N LYS A 112 18.30 43.77 3.15
CA LYS A 112 18.80 42.54 3.78
C LYS A 112 18.18 41.31 3.12
N LYS A 113 18.79 40.15 3.34
CA LYS A 113 18.24 38.84 2.92
C LYS A 113 17.99 37.97 4.14
N GLU A 114 16.86 37.28 4.15
CA GLU A 114 16.50 36.33 5.22
C GLU A 114 15.97 35.04 4.59
N THR A 115 16.23 33.92 5.27
CA THR A 115 15.73 32.60 4.86
C THR A 115 14.45 32.30 5.63
N GLU A 116 13.39 31.95 4.90
CA GLU A 116 12.11 31.56 5.49
C GLU A 116 11.57 30.30 4.84
N ILE A 117 10.63 29.64 5.52
CA ILE A 117 9.90 28.50 4.98
C ILE A 117 8.89 29.01 3.93
N TYR A 118 9.04 28.57 2.69
CA TYR A 118 8.09 28.89 1.62
C TYR A 118 6.77 28.17 1.85
N LYS A 119 5.67 28.94 1.88
CA LYS A 119 4.32 28.42 1.84
C LYS A 119 3.77 28.62 0.44
N ALA A 120 3.50 27.54 -0.26
CA ALA A 120 2.86 27.59 -1.56
C ALA A 120 1.44 28.16 -1.40
N LYS A 121 0.97 28.92 -2.39
CA LYS A 121 -0.42 29.36 -2.43
C LYS A 121 -1.32 28.13 -2.50
N GLU A 122 -2.20 27.94 -1.53
CA GLU A 122 -3.22 26.89 -1.57
C GLU A 122 -4.05 27.09 -2.84
N SER A 123 -3.77 26.27 -3.85
CA SER A 123 -4.43 26.33 -5.16
C SER A 123 -4.90 24.92 -5.48
N ASN A 124 -6.18 24.75 -5.82
CA ASN A 124 -6.69 23.45 -6.22
C ASN A 124 -6.56 23.27 -7.74
N TRP A 125 -6.03 22.14 -8.20
CA TRP A 125 -5.95 21.86 -9.64
C TRP A 125 -7.32 21.85 -10.34
N GLU A 126 -8.41 21.52 -9.62
CA GLU A 126 -9.77 21.63 -10.18
C GLU A 126 -10.22 23.09 -10.38
N GLU A 127 -9.78 24.02 -9.55
CA GLU A 127 -10.05 25.46 -9.70
C GLU A 127 -9.25 26.04 -10.86
N ILE A 128 -7.94 25.75 -10.92
CA ILE A 128 -7.07 26.17 -12.03
C ILE A 128 -7.63 25.69 -13.38
N LYS A 129 -8.17 24.47 -13.43
CA LYS A 129 -8.84 23.96 -14.64
C LYS A 129 -10.07 24.78 -15.01
N LYS A 130 -10.92 25.16 -14.05
CA LYS A 130 -12.11 26.00 -14.30
C LYS A 130 -11.72 27.39 -14.78
N GLU A 131 -10.77 28.04 -14.11
CA GLU A 131 -10.29 29.39 -14.48
C GLU A 131 -9.69 29.43 -15.89
N ASN A 132 -9.09 28.34 -16.33
CA ASN A 132 -8.44 28.23 -17.64
C ASN A 132 -9.32 27.53 -18.71
N ASN A 133 -10.61 27.31 -18.43
CA ASN A 133 -11.56 26.62 -19.33
C ASN A 133 -11.04 25.26 -19.85
N ILE A 134 -10.40 24.47 -18.97
CA ILE A 134 -9.82 23.17 -19.29
C ILE A 134 -10.86 22.08 -19.01
N GLU A 135 -11.50 21.57 -20.05
CA GLU A 135 -12.48 20.49 -19.95
C GLU A 135 -11.84 19.09 -19.86
N ASN A 136 -12.40 18.22 -19.03
CA ASN A 136 -11.98 16.83 -18.93
C ASN A 136 -12.76 15.96 -19.94
N LYS A 137 -12.12 15.59 -21.05
CA LYS A 137 -12.75 14.79 -22.12
C LYS A 137 -13.21 13.38 -21.72
N CYS A 138 -12.75 12.85 -20.58
CA CYS A 138 -12.98 11.46 -20.17
C CYS A 138 -13.59 11.30 -18.77
N LYS A 139 -13.76 12.39 -18.00
CA LYS A 139 -14.24 12.30 -16.61
C LYS A 139 -15.74 11.97 -16.62
N GLY A 140 -16.12 10.89 -15.96
CA GLY A 140 -17.52 10.43 -15.87
C GLY A 140 -18.03 9.64 -17.08
N LEU A 141 -17.25 9.51 -18.15
CA LEU A 141 -17.64 8.72 -19.32
C LEU A 141 -17.38 7.23 -19.09
N PRO A 142 -18.28 6.33 -19.57
CA PRO A 142 -18.02 4.91 -19.56
C PRO A 142 -16.79 4.58 -20.41
N SER A 143 -15.99 3.60 -19.98
CA SER A 143 -14.84 3.13 -20.77
C SER A 143 -15.30 2.64 -22.14
N ASN A 144 -14.61 3.06 -23.21
CA ASN A 144 -14.84 2.55 -24.58
C ASN A 144 -14.60 1.03 -24.71
N HIS A 145 -13.90 0.42 -23.74
CA HIS A 145 -13.65 -1.02 -23.70
C HIS A 145 -14.68 -1.77 -22.84
N ARG A 146 -15.76 -1.10 -22.42
CA ARG A 146 -16.83 -1.70 -21.64
C ARG A 146 -17.54 -2.76 -22.49
N ILE A 147 -17.64 -3.98 -21.95
CA ILE A 147 -18.46 -5.04 -22.54
C ILE A 147 -19.89 -4.78 -22.13
N LEU A 148 -20.74 -4.40 -23.09
CA LEU A 148 -22.17 -4.16 -22.86
C LEU A 148 -22.95 -5.46 -22.72
N HIS A 149 -24.13 -5.35 -22.14
CA HIS A 149 -25.08 -6.46 -22.05
C HIS A 149 -25.91 -6.52 -23.33
N GLU A 150 -26.16 -7.73 -23.80
CA GLU A 150 -26.93 -8.03 -25.01
C GLU A 150 -27.99 -9.08 -24.66
N THR A 151 -29.22 -8.89 -25.13
CA THR A 151 -30.32 -9.82 -24.91
C THR A 151 -30.48 -10.74 -26.10
N HIS A 152 -30.41 -12.05 -25.87
CA HIS A 152 -30.66 -13.08 -26.87
C HIS A 152 -31.78 -13.99 -26.36
N ASN A 153 -32.85 -14.15 -27.16
CA ASN A 153 -34.01 -14.99 -26.82
C ASN A 153 -34.60 -14.72 -25.41
N GLY A 154 -34.73 -13.43 -25.05
CA GLY A 154 -35.26 -13.01 -23.74
C GLY A 154 -34.28 -13.13 -22.56
N VAL A 155 -33.06 -13.62 -22.79
CA VAL A 155 -32.03 -13.74 -21.75
C VAL A 155 -30.98 -12.66 -21.93
N THR A 156 -30.73 -11.86 -20.89
CA THR A 156 -29.63 -10.88 -20.87
C THR A 156 -28.30 -11.56 -20.54
N GLY A 157 -27.28 -11.23 -21.32
CA GLY A 157 -25.94 -11.79 -21.16
C GLY A 157 -24.87 -10.85 -21.69
N LYS A 158 -23.62 -11.31 -21.65
CA LYS A 158 -22.49 -10.55 -22.17
C LYS A 158 -21.41 -11.46 -22.73
N LYS A 159 -20.51 -10.89 -23.53
CA LYS A 159 -19.39 -11.61 -24.13
C LYS A 159 -18.28 -11.88 -23.13
N CYS A 160 -17.87 -13.14 -23.00
CA CYS A 160 -16.76 -13.52 -22.12
C CYS A 160 -15.42 -13.05 -22.70
N CYS A 161 -14.58 -12.42 -21.89
CA CYS A 161 -13.29 -11.90 -22.33
C CYS A 161 -12.27 -13.00 -22.67
N LYS A 162 -12.52 -14.25 -22.24
CA LYS A 162 -11.64 -15.41 -22.48
C LYS A 162 -12.09 -16.26 -23.65
N CYS A 163 -13.24 -16.93 -23.56
CA CYS A 163 -13.73 -17.78 -24.66
C CYS A 163 -14.36 -16.99 -25.81
N LYS A 164 -14.57 -15.67 -25.66
CA LYS A 164 -15.16 -14.79 -26.67
C LYS A 164 -16.59 -15.17 -27.09
N SER A 165 -17.25 -16.10 -26.41
CA SER A 165 -18.66 -16.42 -26.62
C SER A 165 -19.56 -15.55 -25.76
N TRP A 166 -20.77 -15.28 -26.25
CA TRP A 166 -21.85 -14.72 -25.43
C TRP A 166 -22.28 -15.76 -24.38
N GLN A 167 -22.52 -15.31 -23.15
CA GLN A 167 -23.01 -16.14 -22.05
C GLN A 167 -24.04 -15.33 -21.24
N PRO A 168 -25.07 -15.98 -20.67
CA PRO A 168 -26.01 -15.33 -19.74
C PRO A 168 -25.28 -14.68 -18.56
N LEU A 169 -25.85 -13.61 -17.98
CA LEU A 169 -25.23 -12.93 -16.83
C LEU A 169 -25.07 -13.87 -15.61
N THR A 170 -25.94 -14.88 -15.49
CA THR A 170 -25.87 -15.93 -14.47
C THR A 170 -24.60 -16.78 -14.55
N GLU A 171 -23.93 -16.82 -15.71
CA GLU A 171 -22.69 -17.55 -15.94
C GLU A 171 -21.43 -16.77 -15.55
N TYR A 172 -21.57 -15.64 -14.85
CA TYR A 172 -20.47 -14.83 -14.34
C TYR A 172 -20.49 -14.79 -12.80
N ASN A 173 -19.31 -14.73 -12.20
CA ASN A 173 -19.19 -14.52 -10.76
C ASN A 173 -19.25 -13.02 -10.44
N LEU A 174 -19.71 -12.69 -9.24
CA LEU A 174 -19.75 -11.32 -8.74
C LEU A 174 -18.34 -10.74 -8.58
N LEU A 175 -18.18 -9.46 -8.94
CA LEU A 175 -16.98 -8.67 -8.74
C LEU A 175 -17.36 -7.20 -8.56
N LYS A 176 -17.40 -6.73 -7.30
CA LYS A 176 -17.84 -5.37 -6.93
C LYS A 176 -17.04 -4.24 -7.56
N SER A 177 -15.80 -4.51 -7.99
CA SER A 177 -14.92 -3.52 -8.61
C SER A 177 -15.25 -3.26 -10.08
N HIS A 178 -16.23 -3.96 -10.67
CA HIS A 178 -16.60 -3.81 -12.07
C HIS A 178 -17.93 -3.07 -12.21
N TRP A 179 -18.15 -2.39 -13.33
CA TRP A 179 -19.28 -1.48 -13.53
C TRP A 179 -20.66 -2.17 -13.42
N ASP A 180 -20.73 -3.46 -13.74
CA ASP A 180 -21.94 -4.29 -13.66
C ASP A 180 -21.89 -5.31 -12.50
N ASN A 181 -20.93 -5.15 -11.58
CA ASN A 181 -20.69 -6.07 -10.46
C ASN A 181 -20.41 -7.52 -10.87
N LEU A 182 -20.01 -7.77 -12.12
CA LEU A 182 -19.72 -9.12 -12.63
C LEU A 182 -18.31 -9.19 -13.21
N ARG A 183 -17.70 -10.37 -13.12
CA ARG A 183 -16.43 -10.67 -13.81
C ARG A 183 -16.58 -10.57 -15.32
N ASN A 184 -15.45 -10.39 -16.01
CA ASN A 184 -15.40 -10.37 -17.47
C ASN A 184 -15.20 -11.76 -18.08
N ASP A 185 -14.68 -12.71 -17.31
CA ASP A 185 -14.56 -14.13 -17.66
C ASP A 185 -15.72 -14.93 -17.07
N CYS A 186 -16.31 -15.82 -17.86
CA CYS A 186 -17.38 -16.70 -17.41
C CYS A 186 -16.86 -17.74 -16.39
N LYS A 187 -17.78 -18.33 -15.62
CA LYS A 187 -17.51 -19.35 -14.60
C LYS A 187 -16.66 -20.50 -15.15
N LYS A 188 -17.01 -21.01 -16.35
CA LYS A 188 -16.28 -22.11 -17.00
C LYS A 188 -14.82 -21.76 -17.28
N CYS A 189 -14.56 -20.59 -17.87
CA CYS A 189 -13.19 -20.12 -18.12
C CYS A 189 -12.40 -19.93 -16.83
N LEU A 190 -13.02 -19.39 -15.77
CA LEU A 190 -12.38 -19.23 -14.48
C LEU A 190 -12.01 -20.58 -13.85
N ILE A 191 -12.89 -21.58 -13.94
CA ILE A 191 -12.64 -22.93 -13.43
C ILE A 191 -11.44 -23.56 -14.16
N ASN A 192 -11.41 -23.49 -15.49
CA ASN A 192 -10.30 -24.04 -16.28
C ASN A 192 -8.98 -23.35 -15.94
N TRP A 193 -8.98 -22.01 -15.88
CA TRP A 193 -7.80 -21.25 -15.50
C TRP A 193 -7.28 -21.66 -14.11
N ARG A 194 -8.16 -21.82 -13.12
CA ARG A 194 -7.78 -22.27 -11.76
C ARG A 194 -7.20 -23.69 -11.74
N LYS A 195 -7.73 -24.60 -12.56
CA LYS A 195 -7.22 -25.98 -12.69
C LYS A 195 -5.82 -25.99 -13.29
N GLU A 196 -5.63 -25.31 -14.42
CA GLU A 196 -4.36 -25.22 -15.14
C GLU A 196 -3.29 -24.50 -14.32
N ASN A 197 -3.67 -23.48 -13.54
CA ASN A 197 -2.74 -22.65 -12.78
C ASN A 197 -2.64 -23.07 -11.30
N ARG A 198 -3.12 -24.25 -10.93
CA ARG A 198 -3.17 -24.72 -9.53
C ARG A 198 -1.80 -24.63 -8.83
N LYS A 199 -0.75 -25.13 -9.49
CA LYS A 199 0.63 -25.09 -8.95
C LYS A 199 1.07 -23.66 -8.67
N LYS A 200 0.94 -22.77 -9.65
CA LYS A 200 1.28 -21.35 -9.53
C LYS A 200 0.50 -20.63 -8.42
N ILE A 201 -0.79 -20.93 -8.28
CA ILE A 201 -1.62 -20.35 -7.20
C ILE A 201 -1.10 -20.81 -5.84
N ASN A 202 -0.79 -22.11 -5.69
CA ASN A 202 -0.25 -22.66 -4.45
C ASN A 202 1.12 -22.06 -4.13
N ASP A 203 2.03 -22.00 -5.11
CA ASP A 203 3.37 -21.43 -4.93
C ASP A 203 3.29 -19.98 -4.46
N ASN A 204 2.44 -19.16 -5.10
CA ASN A 204 2.20 -17.79 -4.70
C ASN A 204 1.61 -17.69 -3.28
N PHE A 205 0.69 -18.57 -2.92
CA PHE A 205 0.12 -18.62 -1.59
C PHE A 205 1.16 -18.98 -0.52
N LEU A 206 2.04 -19.95 -0.80
CA LEU A 206 3.14 -20.33 0.10
C LEU A 206 4.12 -19.17 0.30
N ILE A 207 4.47 -18.45 -0.77
CA ILE A 207 5.32 -17.26 -0.70
C ILE A 207 4.66 -16.17 0.15
N TYR A 208 3.39 -15.87 -0.12
CA TYR A 208 2.62 -14.91 0.68
C TYR A 208 2.56 -15.31 2.16
N GLU A 209 2.23 -16.58 2.45
CA GLU A 209 2.12 -17.08 3.81
C GLU A 209 3.46 -16.99 4.55
N LYS A 210 4.57 -17.39 3.91
CA LYS A 210 5.92 -17.30 4.46
C LYS A 210 6.29 -15.85 4.79
N ASN A 211 6.04 -14.94 3.86
CA ASN A 211 6.37 -13.52 4.04
C ASN A 211 5.49 -12.88 5.12
N ARG A 212 4.18 -13.15 5.10
CA ARG A 212 3.25 -12.62 6.11
C ARG A 212 3.61 -13.09 7.52
N LYS A 213 3.99 -14.35 7.72
CA LYS A 213 4.44 -14.86 9.03
C LYS A 213 5.67 -14.15 9.60
N LYS A 214 6.53 -13.57 8.74
CA LYS A 214 7.72 -12.82 9.18
C LYS A 214 7.36 -11.43 9.70
N ILE A 215 6.36 -10.79 9.09
CA ILE A 215 5.99 -9.39 9.37
C ILE A 215 4.80 -9.24 10.32
N ASP A 216 3.96 -10.28 10.44
CA ASP A 216 2.70 -10.27 11.18
C ASP A 216 2.73 -11.39 12.24
N PRO A 217 3.22 -11.09 13.48
CA PRO A 217 3.28 -12.04 14.57
C PRO A 217 1.91 -12.63 14.94
N GLN A 218 0.82 -11.85 14.83
CA GLN A 218 -0.53 -12.33 15.09
C GLN A 218 -0.95 -13.41 14.08
N PHE A 219 -0.63 -13.22 12.80
CA PHE A 219 -0.86 -14.23 11.77
C PHE A 219 -0.02 -15.49 11.98
N LYS A 220 1.25 -15.34 12.36
CA LYS A 220 2.13 -16.46 12.73
C LYS A 220 1.54 -17.24 13.91
N LEU A 221 1.17 -16.54 14.99
CA LEU A 221 0.54 -17.08 16.19
C LEU A 221 -0.73 -17.89 15.85
N LEU A 222 -1.68 -17.30 15.12
CA LEU A 222 -2.92 -17.96 14.71
C LEU A 222 -2.67 -19.23 13.90
N LYS A 223 -1.70 -19.21 12.97
CA LYS A 223 -1.38 -20.36 12.11
C LYS A 223 -0.70 -21.48 12.91
N SER A 224 0.22 -21.15 13.81
CA SER A 224 0.85 -22.12 14.72
C SER A 224 -0.18 -22.80 15.62
N LEU A 225 -1.08 -22.01 16.23
CA LEU A 225 -2.16 -22.53 17.08
C LEU A 225 -3.10 -23.45 16.31
N ARG A 226 -3.57 -23.03 15.12
CA ARG A 226 -4.43 -23.85 14.26
C ARG A 226 -3.79 -25.20 13.92
N CYS A 227 -2.49 -25.20 13.60
CA CYS A 227 -1.75 -26.42 13.31
C CYS A 227 -1.70 -27.33 14.54
N ARG A 228 -1.24 -26.81 15.69
CA ARG A 228 -1.13 -27.57 16.94
C ARG A 228 -2.46 -28.15 17.40
N LEU A 229 -3.50 -27.33 17.41
CA LEU A 229 -4.85 -27.71 17.80
C LEU A 229 -5.38 -28.85 16.91
N ASN A 230 -5.25 -28.71 15.59
CA ASN A 230 -5.67 -29.76 14.66
C ASN A 230 -4.87 -31.06 14.85
N CYS A 231 -3.55 -30.98 15.09
CA CYS A 231 -2.73 -32.15 15.35
C CYS A 231 -3.14 -32.85 16.66
N ALA A 232 -3.43 -32.11 17.72
CA ALA A 232 -3.89 -32.66 19.00
C ALA A 232 -5.25 -33.39 18.86
N ILE A 233 -6.23 -32.75 18.21
CA ILE A 233 -7.55 -33.34 17.97
C ILE A 233 -7.46 -34.59 17.10
N LYS A 234 -6.71 -34.53 15.97
CA LYS A 234 -6.56 -35.68 15.07
C LYS A 234 -5.86 -36.87 15.73
N ARG A 235 -4.92 -36.62 16.65
CA ARG A 235 -4.23 -37.69 17.39
C ARG A 235 -5.19 -38.55 18.21
N GLN A 236 -6.26 -37.94 18.72
CA GLN A 236 -7.33 -38.65 19.43
C GLN A 236 -8.46 -39.12 18.49
N LYS A 237 -8.25 -39.09 17.17
CA LYS A 237 -9.26 -39.43 16.14
C LYS A 237 -10.57 -38.65 16.29
N SER A 238 -10.50 -37.42 16.79
CA SER A 238 -11.64 -36.54 16.99
C SER A 238 -11.78 -35.52 15.84
N TYR A 239 -12.86 -34.75 15.87
CA TYR A 239 -13.13 -33.62 14.99
C TYR A 239 -13.15 -32.32 15.78
N LYS A 240 -12.89 -31.22 15.10
CA LYS A 240 -12.88 -29.90 15.71
C LYS A 240 -14.30 -29.34 15.75
N ASN A 241 -14.80 -29.11 16.96
CA ASN A 241 -16.21 -28.74 17.16
C ASN A 241 -16.46 -27.25 16.91
N ASN A 242 -15.49 -26.38 17.21
CA ASN A 242 -15.64 -24.92 17.10
C ASN A 242 -14.48 -24.25 16.37
N LYS A 243 -14.63 -22.97 16.00
CA LYS A 243 -13.53 -22.20 15.40
C LYS A 243 -12.39 -22.03 16.39
N THR A 244 -11.16 -21.86 15.90
CA THR A 244 -10.00 -21.68 16.79
C THR A 244 -10.19 -20.48 17.73
N THR A 245 -10.75 -19.38 17.25
CA THR A 245 -11.01 -18.19 18.07
C THR A 245 -12.03 -18.44 19.18
N GLU A 246 -13.03 -19.28 18.93
CA GLU A 246 -14.02 -19.68 19.93
C GLU A 246 -13.37 -20.60 20.99
N LEU A 247 -12.58 -21.59 20.56
CA LEU A 247 -11.84 -22.49 21.47
C LEU A 247 -10.78 -21.76 22.30
N LEU A 248 -10.17 -20.71 21.76
CA LEU A 248 -9.22 -19.86 22.49
C LEU A 248 -9.89 -19.03 23.58
N GLY A 249 -11.20 -18.76 23.48
CA GLY A 249 -11.93 -17.89 24.42
C GLY A 249 -11.56 -16.40 24.34
N CYS A 250 -10.78 -15.98 23.36
CA CYS A 250 -10.35 -14.58 23.20
C CYS A 250 -9.97 -14.24 21.74
N SER A 251 -9.72 -12.95 21.48
CA SER A 251 -9.19 -12.52 20.20
C SER A 251 -7.68 -12.83 20.08
N ILE A 252 -7.18 -12.97 18.85
CA ILE A 252 -5.74 -13.21 18.63
C ILE A 252 -4.89 -12.03 19.09
N SER A 253 -5.40 -10.80 18.98
CA SER A 253 -4.73 -9.61 19.48
C SER A 253 -4.58 -9.66 21.01
N PHE A 254 -5.67 -10.04 21.71
CA PHE A 254 -5.64 -10.23 23.16
C PHE A 254 -4.64 -11.32 23.56
N LEU A 255 -4.69 -12.49 22.89
CA LEU A 255 -3.78 -13.60 23.18
C LEU A 255 -2.31 -13.22 22.99
N LYS A 256 -1.99 -12.44 21.95
CA LYS A 256 -0.63 -11.93 21.74
C LYS A 256 -0.17 -11.14 22.96
N ASN A 257 -0.94 -10.14 23.39
CA ASN A 257 -0.57 -9.31 24.53
C ASN A 257 -0.51 -10.13 25.82
N PHE A 258 -1.46 -11.05 26.03
CA PHE A 258 -1.47 -11.96 27.18
C PHE A 258 -0.19 -12.82 27.26
N LEU A 259 0.24 -13.42 26.15
CA LEU A 259 1.48 -14.20 26.12
C LEU A 259 2.72 -13.33 26.36
N GLU A 260 2.71 -12.10 25.83
CA GLU A 260 3.80 -11.14 26.00
C GLU A 260 3.98 -10.74 27.47
N THR A 261 2.89 -10.62 28.26
CA THR A 261 2.99 -10.41 29.72
C THR A 261 3.61 -11.59 30.48
N LYS A 262 3.71 -12.77 29.85
CA LYS A 262 4.27 -13.99 30.44
C LYS A 262 5.67 -14.32 29.91
N PHE A 263 6.25 -13.45 29.08
CA PHE A 263 7.60 -13.66 28.54
C PHE A 263 8.64 -13.69 29.66
N LYS A 264 9.54 -14.67 29.57
CA LYS A 264 10.76 -14.73 30.38
C LYS A 264 11.82 -13.82 29.76
N GLU A 265 12.88 -13.56 30.53
CA GLU A 265 14.03 -12.79 30.05
C GLU A 265 14.54 -13.34 28.69
N GLY A 266 14.73 -12.43 27.73
CA GLY A 266 15.17 -12.75 26.37
C GLY A 266 14.09 -13.25 25.40
N MET A 267 12.85 -13.49 25.84
CA MET A 267 11.76 -13.85 24.91
C MET A 267 11.22 -12.61 24.20
N THR A 268 11.19 -12.65 22.88
CA THR A 268 10.54 -11.62 22.06
C THR A 268 9.71 -12.25 20.93
N TRP A 269 8.92 -11.45 20.21
CA TRP A 269 8.17 -11.98 19.06
C TRP A 269 9.08 -12.29 17.87
N GLU A 270 10.24 -11.63 17.78
CA GLU A 270 11.25 -11.80 16.74
C GLU A 270 11.93 -13.17 16.83
N ASN A 271 12.24 -13.63 18.04
CA ASN A 271 12.84 -14.95 18.27
C ASN A 271 11.82 -16.07 18.49
N HIS A 272 10.52 -15.83 18.26
CA HIS A 272 9.50 -16.88 18.30
C HIS A 272 9.85 -18.04 17.36
N GLY A 273 10.01 -19.24 17.92
CA GLY A 273 10.66 -20.39 17.29
C GLY A 273 11.78 -20.95 18.17
N GLU A 274 12.48 -20.07 18.90
CA GLU A 274 13.37 -20.45 20.01
C GLU A 274 12.56 -20.75 21.27
N TRP A 275 11.42 -20.06 21.45
CA TRP A 275 10.38 -20.42 22.39
C TRP A 275 9.10 -20.87 21.65
N HIS A 276 8.27 -21.62 22.36
CA HIS A 276 7.05 -22.25 21.89
C HIS A 276 5.84 -21.86 22.75
N ILE A 277 4.66 -21.93 22.15
CA ILE A 277 3.38 -21.82 22.89
C ILE A 277 3.02 -23.19 23.46
N ASP A 278 3.26 -23.38 24.74
CA ASP A 278 2.98 -24.61 25.47
C ASP A 278 1.58 -24.58 26.10
N HIS A 279 1.03 -25.76 26.39
CA HIS A 279 -0.16 -25.90 27.21
C HIS A 279 0.25 -26.21 28.64
N ILE A 280 -0.18 -25.40 29.61
CA ILE A 280 0.12 -25.59 31.04
C ILE A 280 -0.29 -27.00 31.45
N LYS A 281 -1.58 -27.33 31.28
CA LYS A 281 -2.10 -28.69 31.31
C LYS A 281 -2.02 -29.29 29.89
N PRO A 282 -1.26 -30.37 29.66
CA PRO A 282 -0.98 -30.92 28.34
C PRO A 282 -2.24 -31.45 27.65
N CYS A 283 -2.31 -31.31 26.32
CA CYS A 283 -3.46 -31.80 25.53
C CYS A 283 -3.77 -33.29 25.73
N ALA A 284 -2.76 -34.10 26.03
CA ALA A 284 -2.92 -35.55 26.26
C ALA A 284 -3.74 -35.88 27.51
N SER A 285 -3.85 -34.93 28.46
CA SER A 285 -4.63 -35.10 29.69
C SER A 285 -6.12 -34.80 29.51
N PHE A 286 -6.51 -34.19 28.39
CA PHE A 286 -7.90 -33.86 28.06
C PHE A 286 -8.50 -34.93 27.14
N ASN A 287 -9.78 -35.21 27.33
CA ASN A 287 -10.55 -36.02 26.39
C ASN A 287 -11.15 -35.13 25.29
N LEU A 288 -10.43 -34.97 24.18
CA LEU A 288 -10.80 -34.08 23.07
C LEU A 288 -11.95 -34.62 22.20
N LEU A 289 -12.57 -35.74 22.57
CA LEU A 289 -13.85 -36.16 21.98
C LEU A 289 -14.99 -35.27 22.44
N HIS A 290 -14.88 -34.65 23.62
CA HIS A 290 -15.90 -33.77 24.18
C HIS A 290 -15.59 -32.30 23.89
N GLU A 291 -16.61 -31.55 23.49
CA GLU A 291 -16.48 -30.12 23.14
C GLU A 291 -15.95 -29.28 24.29
N GLU A 292 -16.48 -29.47 25.50
CA GLU A 292 -16.09 -28.70 26.68
C GLU A 292 -14.63 -28.93 27.06
N GLU A 293 -14.13 -30.15 26.89
CA GLU A 293 -12.72 -30.47 27.10
C GLU A 293 -11.82 -29.86 26.01
N GLN A 294 -12.29 -29.74 24.76
CA GLN A 294 -11.58 -28.95 23.73
C GLN A 294 -11.49 -27.47 24.13
N LYS A 295 -12.59 -26.87 24.62
CA LYS A 295 -12.59 -25.47 25.08
C LYS A 295 -11.58 -25.29 26.21
N LYS A 296 -11.64 -26.10 27.27
CA LYS A 296 -10.69 -26.03 28.39
C LYS A 296 -9.24 -26.24 27.94
N CYS A 297 -9.00 -27.25 27.10
CA CYS A 297 -7.67 -27.56 26.60
C CYS A 297 -7.06 -26.39 25.84
N PHE A 298 -7.81 -25.75 24.95
CA PHE A 298 -7.29 -24.73 24.03
C PHE A 298 -7.55 -23.30 24.49
N HIS A 299 -8.18 -23.09 25.63
CA HIS A 299 -8.44 -21.76 26.20
C HIS A 299 -7.14 -21.01 26.45
N TYR A 300 -7.14 -19.69 26.25
CA TYR A 300 -5.93 -18.86 26.41
C TYR A 300 -5.29 -18.97 27.80
N THR A 301 -6.08 -19.22 28.85
CA THR A 301 -5.57 -19.38 30.22
C THR A 301 -4.75 -20.65 30.40
N ASN A 302 -4.93 -21.65 29.55
CA ASN A 302 -4.12 -22.88 29.54
C ASN A 302 -2.85 -22.73 28.66
N LEU A 303 -2.61 -21.57 28.04
CA LEU A 303 -1.45 -21.34 27.18
C LEU A 303 -0.36 -20.55 27.90
N GLN A 304 0.90 -20.91 27.64
CA GLN A 304 2.06 -20.19 28.16
C GLN A 304 3.20 -20.14 27.13
N PRO A 305 4.03 -19.08 27.13
CA PRO A 305 5.31 -19.10 26.42
C PRO A 305 6.30 -19.96 27.23
N LEU A 306 7.04 -20.82 26.54
CA LEU A 306 8.06 -21.68 27.17
C LEU A 306 9.22 -21.87 26.19
N TRP A 307 10.47 -21.80 26.66
CA TRP A 307 11.61 -22.02 25.78
C TRP A 307 11.54 -23.41 25.13
N ALA A 308 11.98 -23.56 23.88
CA ALA A 308 11.78 -24.81 23.15
C ALA A 308 12.44 -26.00 23.85
N ASN A 309 13.63 -25.82 24.42
CA ASN A 309 14.33 -26.81 25.24
C ASN A 309 13.54 -27.19 26.50
N GLU A 310 13.03 -26.22 27.25
CA GLU A 310 12.19 -26.43 28.43
C GLU A 310 10.91 -27.19 28.07
N ASN A 311 10.25 -26.80 26.98
CA ASN A 311 9.03 -27.44 26.49
C ASN A 311 9.26 -28.89 26.07
N LEU A 312 10.38 -29.18 25.41
CA LEU A 312 10.75 -30.54 25.02
C LEU A 312 11.06 -31.40 26.26
N SER A 313 11.75 -30.84 27.25
CA SER A 313 12.04 -31.51 28.53
C SER A 313 10.78 -31.79 29.35
N LYS A 314 9.83 -30.83 29.39
CA LYS A 314 8.54 -30.94 30.08
C LYS A 314 7.72 -32.13 29.55
N GLY A 315 7.68 -32.30 28.22
CA GLY A 315 6.87 -33.34 27.58
C GLY A 315 5.38 -33.21 27.95
N CYS A 316 4.77 -34.32 28.40
CA CYS A 316 3.37 -34.35 28.86
C CYS A 316 3.24 -34.23 30.39
N LYS A 317 4.30 -33.80 31.10
CA LYS A 317 4.25 -33.64 32.55
C LYS A 317 3.66 -32.28 32.91
N TYR A 318 2.86 -32.22 33.96
CA TYR A 318 2.42 -30.97 34.56
C TYR A 318 2.22 -31.16 36.05
N THR A 319 2.47 -30.11 36.82
CA THR A 319 2.19 -30.08 38.24
C THR A 319 0.78 -29.55 38.43
N ASP A 320 -0.17 -30.43 38.75
CA ASP A 320 -1.36 -30.00 39.47
C ASP A 320 -0.85 -29.55 40.85
N ASN A 321 -1.16 -28.33 41.28
CA ASN A 321 -0.85 -27.88 42.65
C ASN A 321 -1.58 -28.71 43.73
N GLU A 322 -2.21 -29.84 43.37
CA GLU A 322 -2.85 -30.82 44.25
C GLU A 322 -2.69 -32.28 43.77
N ASN A 323 -1.50 -32.69 43.30
CA ASN A 323 -1.00 -34.10 43.23
C ASN A 323 -0.37 -34.44 41.86
N ILE A 324 0.81 -35.04 41.91
CA ILE A 324 1.54 -35.53 40.74
C ILE A 324 0.83 -36.76 40.17
N ILE A 325 0.10 -36.61 39.06
CA ILE A 325 -0.37 -37.76 38.26
C ILE A 325 0.65 -38.03 37.16
N ILE A 326 1.49 -39.05 37.35
CA ILE A 326 2.30 -39.65 36.29
C ILE A 326 1.39 -40.60 35.51
N LYS A 327 0.98 -40.25 34.29
CA LYS A 327 0.48 -41.24 33.33
C LYS A 327 1.65 -41.70 32.47
N VAL A 328 2.01 -42.97 32.64
CA VAL A 328 2.98 -43.74 31.84
C VAL A 328 2.50 -43.86 30.40
#